data_AF-A0AA86ITB2-F1
#
_entry.id   AF-A0AA86ITB2-F1
#
_cell.length_a   1.000
_cell.length_b   1.000
_cell.length_c   1.000
_cell.angle_alpha   90.00
_cell.angle_beta   90.00
_cell.angle_gamma   90.00
#
_symmetry.space_group_name_H-M   'P 1'
#
loop_
_entity.id
_entity.type
_entity.pdbx_description
1 polymer ?
#
loop_
_entity_poly.entity_id
_entity_poly.type
_entity_poly.pdbx_seq_one_letter_code
_entity_poly.pdbx_strand_id
1 'polypeptide(L)'
;MPKSYFVSKIDPFDQDHKKYFQIPLFYFERNHSKGNGESMFLISTKTMLLKAQREGYAVPAFNIHNLETLQVVAETAAELRAPLIVAGTPGTFSYAGTGNLIAIAADLARSLDHPLAIHLDHHESHADIEAKVSAGIRSVMIDGSHLPFAENVALVQQVTQYCHRYDASVEAELGRLGGQEDDLNVDSQDARFTSPEQAQRFVELTGVDSLAVAIGTAHGLYDHEPELDFERLAAIRQCVNVPLVLHGASGLPAADIRRAIALGVCKVNVATELKMAFSGALKAYLQAHPQASDPRHYLQPAKTAMKEVVRKVIGVCGCEGKL
;
A
#
# COMPACT_ATOMS: atom_id res chain seq x y z
N MET A 1 -63.56 29.04 -48.01
CA MET A 1 -62.94 30.18 -48.74
C MET A 1 -62.02 30.92 -47.77
N PRO A 2 -60.88 31.50 -48.19
CA PRO A 2 -60.03 31.17 -49.35
C PRO A 2 -58.50 31.30 -49.10
N LYS A 3 -57.71 30.74 -50.03
CA LYS A 3 -56.44 31.26 -50.63
C LYS A 3 -55.18 31.43 -49.75
N SER A 4 -53.94 31.35 -50.24
CA SER A 4 -53.25 30.80 -51.42
C SER A 4 -51.77 31.22 -51.28
N TYR A 5 -50.86 30.44 -51.86
CA TYR A 5 -49.46 30.74 -52.21
C TYR A 5 -49.08 32.22 -52.45
N PHE A 6 -47.84 32.63 -52.14
CA PHE A 6 -46.97 33.37 -53.08
C PHE A 6 -45.49 33.41 -52.63
N VAL A 7 -44.61 33.44 -53.64
CA VAL A 7 -43.14 33.46 -53.63
C VAL A 7 -42.63 34.87 -53.97
N SER A 8 -41.55 35.35 -53.35
CA SER A 8 -40.52 36.29 -53.90
C SER A 8 -39.50 36.62 -52.79
N LYS A 9 -38.19 36.35 -52.82
CA LYS A 9 -37.05 36.79 -53.67
C LYS A 9 -36.76 38.31 -53.70
N ILE A 10 -35.46 38.62 -53.52
CA ILE A 10 -34.65 39.86 -53.74
C ILE A 10 -34.46 40.72 -52.47
N ASP A 11 -33.33 40.68 -51.71
CA ASP A 11 -31.91 41.14 -51.91
C ASP A 11 -31.73 42.66 -51.68
N PRO A 12 -30.54 43.25 -51.37
CA PRO A 12 -29.45 42.96 -50.42
C PRO A 12 -29.15 44.17 -49.47
N PHE A 13 -28.14 44.07 -48.60
CA PHE A 13 -27.50 45.14 -47.80
C PHE A 13 -28.33 45.75 -46.65
N ASP A 14 -28.01 45.34 -45.43
CA ASP A 14 -27.76 46.32 -44.38
C ASP A 14 -26.52 45.89 -43.58
N GLN A 15 -25.55 46.80 -43.53
CA GLN A 15 -24.31 46.67 -42.79
C GLN A 15 -24.54 47.20 -41.37
N ASP A 16 -23.64 46.83 -40.46
CA ASP A 16 -23.50 47.41 -39.12
C ASP A 16 -24.55 47.03 -38.07
N HIS A 17 -24.22 46.03 -37.25
CA HIS A 17 -23.51 46.33 -36.00
C HIS A 17 -23.30 45.06 -35.15
N LYS A 18 -22.03 44.86 -34.77
CA LYS A 18 -21.59 43.99 -33.67
C LYS A 18 -22.42 44.25 -32.40
N LYS A 19 -22.99 43.20 -31.80
CA LYS A 19 -23.05 43.00 -30.33
C LYS A 19 -23.60 41.62 -29.96
N TYR A 20 -22.66 40.75 -29.58
CA TYR A 20 -22.72 39.70 -28.54
C TYR A 20 -23.98 38.83 -28.41
N PHE A 21 -23.90 37.60 -28.92
CA PHE A 21 -24.23 36.38 -28.17
C PHE A 21 -23.32 35.26 -28.70
N GLN A 22 -22.09 35.20 -28.17
CA GLN A 22 -21.26 33.99 -28.25
C GLN A 22 -21.66 33.09 -27.10
N ILE A 23 -22.34 31.99 -27.41
CA ILE A 23 -22.37 30.82 -26.53
C ILE A 23 -20.99 30.17 -26.71
N PRO A 24 -20.12 30.09 -25.68
CA PRO A 24 -18.88 29.38 -25.85
C PRO A 24 -19.19 27.88 -25.83
N LEU A 25 -18.98 27.27 -26.99
CA LEU A 25 -18.72 25.84 -27.14
C LEU A 25 -17.44 25.54 -26.34
N PHE A 26 -17.56 25.31 -25.04
CA PHE A 26 -16.45 24.81 -24.21
C PHE A 26 -16.20 23.36 -24.58
N TYR A 27 -15.39 23.21 -25.62
CA TYR A 27 -14.25 22.30 -25.69
C TYR A 27 -14.28 21.11 -24.72
N PHE A 28 -14.80 19.99 -25.22
CA PHE A 28 -14.36 18.66 -24.82
C PHE A 28 -12.93 18.45 -25.39
N GLU A 29 -11.95 19.16 -24.85
CA GLU A 29 -10.55 18.78 -25.05
C GLU A 29 -10.22 17.72 -24.01
N ARG A 30 -10.21 16.46 -24.48
CA ARG A 30 -9.54 15.35 -23.80
C ARG A 30 -8.13 15.83 -23.40
N ASN A 31 -7.90 15.99 -22.11
CA ASN A 31 -6.57 16.04 -21.52
C ASN A 31 -5.91 14.64 -21.65
N HIS A 32 -5.56 14.24 -22.86
CA HIS A 32 -4.52 13.24 -23.11
C HIS A 32 -3.20 14.00 -23.28
N SER A 33 -2.51 14.29 -22.17
CA SER A 33 -1.04 14.52 -22.13
C SER A 33 -0.50 15.06 -20.79
N LYS A 34 -1.23 15.05 -19.67
CA LYS A 34 -0.64 15.28 -18.32
C LYS A 34 -0.30 14.00 -17.53
N GLY A 35 -0.49 12.82 -18.11
CA GLY A 35 -0.39 11.53 -17.38
C GLY A 35 1.01 10.91 -17.26
N ASN A 36 2.04 11.42 -17.96
CA ASN A 36 3.34 10.73 -18.00
C ASN A 36 4.32 11.13 -16.88
N GLY A 37 4.11 12.26 -16.20
CA GLY A 37 4.95 12.68 -15.06
C GLY A 37 4.47 12.12 -13.73
N GLU A 38 3.15 12.09 -13.51
CA GLU A 38 2.54 11.59 -12.25
C GLU A 38 2.71 10.07 -12.09
N SER A 39 2.67 9.32 -13.20
CA SER A 39 2.86 7.87 -13.22
C SER A 39 4.31 7.42 -12.98
N MET A 40 5.30 8.33 -12.98
CA MET A 40 6.71 7.95 -12.91
C MET A 40 7.19 7.64 -11.49
N PHE A 41 6.50 8.16 -10.47
CA PHE A 41 6.94 8.07 -9.06
C PHE A 41 6.15 7.07 -8.21
N LEU A 42 4.95 6.67 -8.63
CA LEU A 42 4.21 5.57 -8.00
C LEU A 42 4.56 4.26 -8.70
N ILE A 43 5.37 3.45 -8.04
CA ILE A 43 5.97 2.25 -8.63
C ILE A 43 5.41 0.96 -8.00
N SER A 44 5.59 -0.17 -8.70
CA SER A 44 5.36 -1.48 -8.11
C SER A 44 6.48 -1.87 -7.14
N THR A 45 6.24 -2.88 -6.30
CA THR A 45 7.24 -3.32 -5.31
C THR A 45 8.26 -4.31 -5.87
N LYS A 46 8.05 -4.80 -7.10
CA LYS A 46 8.87 -5.86 -7.71
C LYS A 46 10.37 -5.54 -7.70
N THR A 47 10.77 -4.40 -8.27
CA THR A 47 12.19 -4.03 -8.40
C THR A 47 12.83 -3.76 -7.03
N MET A 48 12.12 -3.06 -6.13
CA MET A 48 12.66 -2.73 -4.81
C MET A 48 12.83 -3.98 -3.92
N LEU A 49 11.89 -4.93 -3.96
CA LEU A 49 11.97 -6.15 -3.16
C LEU A 49 13.01 -7.12 -3.71
N LEU A 50 13.16 -7.22 -5.04
CA LEU A 50 14.26 -7.98 -5.63
C LEU A 50 15.63 -7.37 -5.30
N LYS A 51 15.74 -6.03 -5.23
CA LYS A 51 16.96 -5.35 -4.77
C LYS A 51 17.24 -5.65 -3.30
N ALA A 52 16.21 -5.57 -2.45
CA ALA A 52 16.29 -5.91 -1.02
C ALA A 52 16.80 -7.34 -0.80
N GLN A 53 16.25 -8.30 -1.55
CA GLN A 53 16.68 -9.69 -1.54
C GLN A 53 18.14 -9.88 -1.93
N ARG A 54 18.61 -9.19 -3.00
CA ARG A 54 20.00 -9.29 -3.48
C ARG A 54 21.01 -8.66 -2.52
N GLU A 55 20.62 -7.58 -1.85
CA GLU A 55 21.51 -6.80 -1.01
C GLU A 55 21.39 -7.09 0.49
N GLY A 56 20.48 -7.97 0.90
CA GLY A 56 20.33 -8.41 2.29
C GLY A 56 19.73 -7.35 3.22
N TYR A 57 18.68 -6.65 2.78
CA TYR A 57 17.89 -5.74 3.61
C TYR A 57 16.39 -5.99 3.40
N ALA A 58 15.52 -5.33 4.17
CA ALA A 58 14.08 -5.30 3.91
C ALA A 58 13.55 -3.89 3.65
N VAL A 59 12.48 -3.78 2.88
CA VAL A 59 11.73 -2.55 2.66
C VAL A 59 10.59 -2.50 3.70
N PRO A 60 10.52 -1.47 4.55
CA PRO A 60 9.40 -1.36 5.49
C PRO A 60 8.12 -0.96 4.75
N ALA A 61 7.03 -1.64 5.11
CA ALA A 61 5.68 -1.32 4.69
C ALA A 61 4.91 -0.73 5.86
N PHE A 62 4.69 0.58 5.82
CA PHE A 62 4.06 1.31 6.91
C PHE A 62 2.57 1.54 6.61
N ASN A 63 1.69 1.09 7.48
CA ASN A 63 0.26 1.38 7.34
C ASN A 63 -0.04 2.84 7.66
N ILE A 64 -0.67 3.53 6.71
CA ILE A 64 -1.12 4.92 6.85
C ILE A 64 -2.64 4.99 6.98
N HIS A 65 -3.15 6.17 7.34
CA HIS A 65 -4.58 6.38 7.57
C HIS A 65 -5.08 7.72 7.01
N ASN A 66 -4.20 8.70 6.83
CA ASN A 66 -4.54 10.08 6.45
C ASN A 66 -3.31 10.81 5.89
N LEU A 67 -3.47 12.12 5.61
CA LEU A 67 -2.39 12.98 5.13
C LEU A 67 -1.18 12.99 6.06
N GLU A 68 -1.39 13.21 7.37
CA GLU A 68 -0.29 13.40 8.33
C GLU A 68 0.56 12.14 8.47
N THR A 69 -0.06 10.97 8.55
CA THR A 69 0.66 9.69 8.65
C THR A 69 1.44 9.37 7.37
N LEU A 70 0.86 9.68 6.20
CA LEU A 70 1.51 9.50 4.91
C LEU A 70 2.69 10.47 4.71
N GLN A 71 2.52 11.75 5.10
CA GLN A 71 3.61 12.73 5.12
C GLN A 71 4.78 12.24 5.98
N VAL A 72 4.51 11.78 7.21
CA VAL A 72 5.58 11.32 8.12
C VAL A 72 6.39 10.19 7.50
N VAL A 73 5.76 9.18 6.91
CA VAL A 73 6.49 8.05 6.33
C VAL A 73 7.27 8.46 5.08
N ALA A 74 6.67 9.27 4.20
CA ALA A 74 7.30 9.71 2.96
C ALA A 74 8.48 10.66 3.21
N GLU A 75 8.29 11.68 4.03
CA GLU A 75 9.34 12.65 4.39
C GLU A 75 10.52 11.95 5.08
N THR A 76 10.24 11.05 6.03
CA THR A 76 11.29 10.33 6.77
C THR A 76 12.07 9.37 5.88
N ALA A 77 11.40 8.64 4.98
CA ALA A 77 12.08 7.76 4.02
C ALA A 77 12.93 8.55 3.03
N ALA A 78 12.45 9.70 2.56
CA ALA A 78 13.20 10.60 1.69
C ALA A 78 14.44 11.17 2.38
N GLU A 79 14.33 11.64 3.62
CA GLU A 79 15.45 12.11 4.45
C GLU A 79 16.54 11.05 4.59
N LEU A 80 16.15 9.79 4.76
CA LEU A 80 17.05 8.65 4.95
C LEU A 80 17.46 7.98 3.62
N ARG A 81 16.98 8.48 2.48
CA ARG A 81 17.16 7.87 1.15
C ARG A 81 16.87 6.35 1.17
N ALA A 82 15.78 5.95 1.84
CA ALA A 82 15.39 4.57 2.01
C ALA A 82 14.18 4.23 1.11
N PRO A 83 14.12 3.05 0.46
CA PRO A 83 12.94 2.65 -0.29
C PRO A 83 11.71 2.52 0.64
N LEU A 84 10.53 2.87 0.12
CA LEU A 84 9.30 2.96 0.92
C LEU A 84 8.11 2.23 0.28
N ILE A 85 7.40 1.47 1.12
CA ILE A 85 6.06 0.97 0.85
C ILE A 85 5.07 1.67 1.80
N VAL A 86 4.08 2.35 1.22
CA VAL A 86 2.94 2.95 1.92
C VAL A 86 1.78 1.99 1.85
N ALA A 87 1.44 1.35 2.97
CA ALA A 87 0.40 0.32 3.03
C ALA A 87 -0.94 0.88 3.52
N GLY A 88 -2.05 0.25 3.10
CA GLY A 88 -3.38 0.57 3.60
C GLY A 88 -4.31 -0.63 3.50
N THR A 89 -5.10 -0.88 4.54
CA THR A 89 -6.11 -1.94 4.55
C THR A 89 -7.38 -1.51 3.82
N PRO A 90 -8.35 -2.41 3.55
CA PRO A 90 -9.66 -2.02 3.02
C PRO A 90 -10.31 -0.88 3.84
N GLY A 91 -10.17 -0.93 5.17
CA GLY A 91 -10.63 0.12 6.08
C GLY A 91 -9.96 1.48 5.85
N THR A 92 -8.63 1.50 5.66
CA THR A 92 -7.87 2.72 5.32
C THR A 92 -8.38 3.34 4.02
N PHE A 93 -8.53 2.53 2.96
CA PHE A 93 -8.98 3.02 1.66
C PHE A 93 -10.44 3.49 1.66
N SER A 94 -11.29 2.87 2.47
CA SER A 94 -12.68 3.31 2.71
C SER A 94 -12.72 4.65 3.46
N TYR A 95 -11.89 4.79 4.50
CA TYR A 95 -11.84 6.00 5.32
C TYR A 95 -11.26 7.21 4.59
N ALA A 96 -10.07 7.06 3.98
CA ALA A 96 -9.35 8.17 3.36
C ALA A 96 -9.76 8.41 1.90
N GLY A 97 -10.30 7.39 1.22
CA GLY A 97 -10.62 7.38 -0.19
C GLY A 97 -9.40 7.08 -1.07
N THR A 98 -9.54 6.11 -1.97
CA THR A 98 -8.46 5.66 -2.88
C THR A 98 -7.86 6.80 -3.70
N GLY A 99 -8.69 7.63 -4.35
CA GLY A 99 -8.20 8.74 -5.17
C GLY A 99 -7.42 9.79 -4.36
N ASN A 100 -7.84 10.04 -3.12
CA ASN A 100 -7.14 10.98 -2.23
C ASN A 100 -5.77 10.46 -1.84
N LEU A 101 -5.67 9.18 -1.45
CA LEU A 101 -4.39 8.57 -1.09
C LEU A 101 -3.42 8.55 -2.27
N ILE A 102 -3.90 8.20 -3.47
CA ILE A 102 -3.09 8.25 -4.71
C ILE A 102 -2.60 9.68 -4.96
N ALA A 103 -3.48 10.68 -4.90
CA ALA A 103 -3.13 12.07 -5.15
C ALA A 103 -2.08 12.61 -4.16
N ILE A 104 -2.28 12.36 -2.86
CA ILE A 104 -1.36 12.78 -1.80
C ILE A 104 0.00 12.10 -1.99
N ALA A 105 0.01 10.79 -2.23
CA ALA A 105 1.24 10.02 -2.39
C ALA A 105 2.01 10.43 -3.65
N ALA A 106 1.32 10.66 -4.77
CA ALA A 106 1.94 11.12 -6.01
C ALA A 106 2.59 12.51 -5.84
N ASP A 107 1.91 13.43 -5.15
CA ASP A 107 2.46 14.77 -4.89
C ASP A 107 3.70 14.72 -3.98
N LEU A 108 3.66 13.91 -2.91
CA LEU A 108 4.79 13.72 -2.02
C LEU A 108 5.98 13.04 -2.72
N ALA A 109 5.73 11.97 -3.47
CA ALA A 109 6.77 11.25 -4.19
C ALA A 109 7.49 12.16 -5.20
N ARG A 110 6.74 13.02 -5.90
CA ARG A 110 7.28 14.00 -6.84
C ARG A 110 8.00 15.15 -6.14
N SER A 111 7.42 15.73 -5.10
CA SER A 111 7.99 16.89 -4.41
C SER A 111 9.25 16.55 -3.62
N LEU A 112 9.37 15.31 -3.15
CA LEU A 112 10.53 14.79 -2.45
C LEU A 112 11.57 14.13 -3.39
N ASP A 113 11.29 14.06 -4.70
CA ASP A 113 12.10 13.30 -5.68
C ASP A 113 12.40 11.87 -5.20
N HIS A 114 11.34 11.19 -4.74
CA HIS A 114 11.44 9.93 -4.03
C HIS A 114 10.33 8.97 -4.48
N PRO A 115 10.62 8.03 -5.39
CA PRO A 115 9.65 7.02 -5.81
C PRO A 115 9.20 6.17 -4.62
N LEU A 116 7.90 5.86 -4.55
CA LEU A 116 7.31 5.02 -3.50
C LEU A 116 6.26 4.08 -4.10
N ALA A 117 5.96 3.01 -3.38
CA ALA A 117 4.83 2.13 -3.70
C ALA A 117 3.66 2.41 -2.77
N ILE A 118 2.45 2.50 -3.32
CA ILE A 118 1.21 2.35 -2.54
C ILE A 118 0.79 0.88 -2.63
N HIS A 119 0.58 0.25 -1.49
CA HIS A 119 0.28 -1.17 -1.36
C HIS A 119 -1.10 -1.39 -0.74
N LEU A 120 -1.92 -2.21 -1.39
CA LEU A 120 -3.17 -2.73 -0.82
C LEU A 120 -2.82 -3.84 0.15
N ASP A 121 -3.13 -3.68 1.44
CA ASP A 121 -2.74 -4.59 2.52
C ASP A 121 -3.96 -5.41 2.98
N HIS A 122 -3.91 -6.74 2.92
CA HIS A 122 -5.02 -7.65 3.25
C HIS A 122 -6.35 -7.32 2.53
N HIS A 123 -6.32 -7.12 1.20
CA HIS A 123 -7.55 -7.06 0.43
C HIS A 123 -8.03 -8.46 0.07
N GLU A 124 -9.34 -8.71 0.12
CA GLU A 124 -9.90 -10.06 -0.07
C GLU A 124 -10.72 -10.19 -1.37
N SER A 125 -11.08 -9.07 -2.00
CA SER A 125 -11.99 -9.05 -3.15
C SER A 125 -11.27 -8.70 -4.44
N HIS A 126 -11.35 -9.59 -5.43
CA HIS A 126 -10.83 -9.34 -6.76
C HIS A 126 -11.39 -8.04 -7.37
N ALA A 127 -12.70 -7.81 -7.27
CA ALA A 127 -13.35 -6.63 -7.86
C ALA A 127 -12.85 -5.31 -7.23
N ASP A 128 -12.58 -5.30 -5.92
CA ASP A 128 -12.01 -4.15 -5.24
C ASP A 128 -10.56 -3.88 -5.68
N ILE A 129 -9.76 -4.94 -5.84
CA ILE A 129 -8.40 -4.84 -6.38
C ILE A 129 -8.42 -4.33 -7.83
N GLU A 130 -9.29 -4.85 -8.70
CA GLU A 130 -9.40 -4.39 -10.09
C GLU A 130 -9.69 -2.88 -10.17
N ALA A 131 -10.63 -2.40 -9.35
CA ALA A 131 -10.98 -1.00 -9.29
C ALA A 131 -9.79 -0.12 -8.83
N LYS A 132 -9.06 -0.55 -7.80
CA LYS A 132 -7.93 0.20 -7.23
C LYS A 132 -6.68 0.18 -8.13
N VAL A 133 -6.40 -0.93 -8.80
CA VAL A 133 -5.31 -1.03 -9.80
C VAL A 133 -5.62 -0.16 -11.01
N SER A 134 -6.86 -0.19 -11.51
CA SER A 134 -7.32 0.70 -12.58
C SER A 134 -7.20 2.18 -12.22
N ALA A 135 -7.35 2.52 -10.93
CA ALA A 135 -7.21 3.89 -10.43
C ALA A 135 -5.74 4.37 -10.31
N GLY A 136 -4.75 3.48 -10.42
CA GLY A 136 -3.32 3.85 -10.37
C GLY A 136 -2.48 3.09 -9.36
N ILE A 137 -3.05 2.18 -8.56
CA ILE A 137 -2.27 1.35 -7.63
C ILE A 137 -1.41 0.33 -8.40
N ARG A 138 -0.16 0.15 -7.95
CA ARG A 138 0.84 -0.74 -8.58
C ARG A 138 1.41 -1.82 -7.66
N SER A 139 0.92 -1.93 -6.43
CA SER A 139 1.26 -3.03 -5.53
C SER A 139 0.03 -3.46 -4.76
N VAL A 140 -0.25 -4.75 -4.73
CA VAL A 140 -1.44 -5.28 -4.08
C VAL A 140 -1.10 -6.53 -3.30
N MET A 141 -1.81 -6.76 -2.20
CA MET A 141 -1.91 -8.04 -1.54
C MET A 141 -3.34 -8.56 -1.69
N ILE A 142 -3.47 -9.80 -2.14
CA ILE A 142 -4.72 -10.56 -2.07
C ILE A 142 -4.59 -11.59 -0.95
N ASP A 143 -5.45 -11.48 0.07
CA ASP A 143 -5.44 -12.38 1.22
C ASP A 143 -6.53 -13.44 1.09
N GLY A 144 -6.12 -14.62 0.61
CA GLY A 144 -6.93 -15.84 0.59
C GLY A 144 -6.50 -16.85 1.66
N SER A 145 -5.72 -16.44 2.66
CA SER A 145 -5.08 -17.35 3.64
C SER A 145 -6.06 -18.17 4.47
N HIS A 146 -7.28 -17.66 4.65
CA HIS A 146 -8.37 -18.34 5.34
C HIS A 146 -8.99 -19.47 4.50
N LEU A 147 -8.85 -19.44 3.17
CA LEU A 147 -9.42 -20.41 2.24
C LEU A 147 -8.61 -21.71 2.19
N PRO A 148 -9.23 -22.83 1.78
CA PRO A 148 -8.48 -24.04 1.43
C PRO A 148 -7.43 -23.77 0.35
N PHE A 149 -6.30 -24.48 0.40
CA PHE A 149 -5.14 -24.24 -0.47
C PHE A 149 -5.49 -24.08 -1.96
N ALA A 150 -6.33 -24.95 -2.52
CA ALA A 150 -6.71 -24.90 -3.93
C ALA A 150 -7.55 -23.67 -4.29
N GLU A 151 -8.42 -23.23 -3.38
CA GLU A 151 -9.24 -22.02 -3.55
C GLU A 151 -8.39 -20.76 -3.42
N ASN A 152 -7.47 -20.73 -2.45
CA ASN A 152 -6.49 -19.66 -2.32
C ASN A 152 -5.64 -19.53 -3.60
N VAL A 153 -5.09 -20.64 -4.11
CA VAL A 153 -4.35 -20.64 -5.39
C VAL A 153 -5.17 -20.08 -6.53
N ALA A 154 -6.44 -20.49 -6.69
CA ALA A 154 -7.29 -20.03 -7.77
C ALA A 154 -7.57 -18.51 -7.68
N LEU A 155 -7.90 -18.02 -6.48
CA LEU A 155 -8.13 -16.60 -6.22
C LEU A 155 -6.88 -15.76 -6.52
N VAL A 156 -5.73 -16.16 -5.97
CA VAL A 156 -4.48 -15.42 -6.14
C VAL A 156 -4.02 -15.45 -7.59
N GLN A 157 -4.11 -16.60 -8.27
CA GLN A 157 -3.75 -16.68 -9.68
C GLN A 157 -4.59 -15.72 -10.55
N GLN A 158 -5.90 -15.62 -10.28
CA GLN A 158 -6.78 -14.69 -10.98
C GLN A 158 -6.35 -13.23 -10.78
N VAL A 159 -6.04 -12.84 -9.53
CA VAL A 159 -5.56 -11.48 -9.21
C VAL A 159 -4.20 -11.20 -9.85
N THR A 160 -3.24 -12.14 -9.75
CA THR A 160 -1.91 -12.00 -10.37
C THR A 160 -2.01 -11.76 -11.87
N GLN A 161 -2.78 -12.58 -12.58
CA GLN A 161 -2.99 -12.42 -14.02
C GLN A 161 -3.60 -11.06 -14.38
N TYR A 162 -4.54 -10.56 -13.57
CA TYR A 162 -5.10 -9.23 -13.76
C TYR A 162 -4.04 -8.14 -13.57
N CYS A 163 -3.37 -8.13 -12.41
CA CYS A 163 -2.45 -7.09 -11.96
C CYS A 163 -1.21 -6.97 -12.86
N HIS A 164 -0.66 -8.08 -13.34
CA HIS A 164 0.50 -8.08 -14.22
C HIS A 164 0.25 -7.36 -15.56
N ARG A 165 -1.02 -7.25 -16.01
CA ARG A 165 -1.37 -6.46 -17.21
C ARG A 165 -1.19 -4.95 -17.02
N TYR A 166 -1.12 -4.49 -15.77
CA TYR A 166 -0.98 -3.08 -15.38
C TYR A 166 0.38 -2.77 -14.75
N ASP A 167 1.36 -3.67 -14.86
CA ASP A 167 2.64 -3.60 -14.18
C ASP A 167 2.48 -3.43 -12.65
N ALA A 168 1.44 -4.05 -12.09
CA ALA A 168 1.19 -4.08 -10.66
C ALA A 168 1.71 -5.41 -10.07
N SER A 169 2.54 -5.33 -9.03
CA SER A 169 3.08 -6.50 -8.33
C SER A 169 2.08 -7.06 -7.33
N VAL A 170 2.05 -8.39 -7.18
CA VAL A 170 1.13 -9.10 -6.28
C VAL A 170 1.87 -9.81 -5.15
N GLU A 171 1.47 -9.49 -3.92
CA GLU A 171 1.74 -10.23 -2.71
C GLU A 171 0.55 -11.15 -2.39
N ALA A 172 0.83 -12.30 -1.79
CA ALA A 172 -0.19 -13.17 -1.24
C ALA A 172 0.31 -13.80 0.06
N GLU A 173 -0.61 -14.39 0.83
CA GLU A 173 -0.32 -15.03 2.10
C GLU A 173 -0.65 -16.52 2.07
N LEU A 174 0.22 -17.31 2.72
CA LEU A 174 0.00 -18.72 2.96
C LEU A 174 0.32 -19.06 4.41
N GLY A 175 -0.58 -19.79 5.07
CA GLY A 175 -0.58 -19.95 6.53
C GLY A 175 -1.53 -18.96 7.18
N ARG A 176 -1.74 -19.03 8.50
CA ARG A 176 -2.57 -18.10 9.25
C ARG A 176 -1.77 -17.44 10.36
N LEU A 177 -1.84 -16.11 10.43
CA LEU A 177 -1.29 -15.34 11.56
C LEU A 177 -2.12 -15.56 12.83
N GLY A 178 -1.56 -15.21 13.99
CA GLY A 178 -2.32 -15.04 15.24
C GLY A 178 -2.84 -13.61 15.39
N GLY A 179 -3.87 -13.35 16.20
CA GLY A 179 -4.28 -11.98 16.53
C GLY A 179 -5.70 -11.83 17.09
N GLN A 180 -6.06 -10.62 17.51
CA GLN A 180 -7.37 -10.25 18.08
C GLN A 180 -8.56 -10.42 17.10
N GLU A 181 -8.30 -10.65 15.81
CA GLU A 181 -9.33 -10.83 14.78
C GLU A 181 -9.69 -12.31 14.56
N ASP A 182 -8.92 -13.25 15.12
CA ASP A 182 -9.10 -14.69 14.92
C ASP A 182 -9.81 -15.35 16.13
N ASP A 183 -11.14 -15.22 16.19
CA ASP A 183 -12.01 -16.00 17.09
C ASP A 183 -12.22 -17.46 16.60
N LEU A 184 -11.29 -18.01 15.81
CA LEU A 184 -11.37 -19.37 15.27
C LEU A 184 -10.30 -20.26 15.91
N ASN A 185 -10.74 -21.06 16.88
CA ASN A 185 -10.00 -22.22 17.39
C ASN A 185 -9.79 -23.22 16.24
N VAL A 186 -8.60 -23.25 15.65
CA VAL A 186 -8.20 -24.29 14.69
C VAL A 186 -7.04 -25.10 15.27
N ASP A 187 -7.18 -26.42 15.13
CA ASP A 187 -6.31 -27.48 15.64
C ASP A 187 -4.82 -27.31 15.32
N SER A 188 -3.99 -27.47 16.36
CA SER A 188 -2.52 -27.55 16.37
C SER A 188 -1.74 -26.34 15.80
N GLN A 189 -0.71 -25.90 16.53
CA GLN A 189 0.21 -24.82 16.10
C GLN A 189 0.77 -25.05 14.69
N ASP A 190 1.03 -26.30 14.31
CA ASP A 190 1.68 -26.66 13.04
C ASP A 190 0.77 -26.46 11.81
N ALA A 191 -0.56 -26.55 11.99
CA ALA A 191 -1.52 -26.29 10.92
C ALA A 191 -1.69 -24.79 10.60
N ARG A 192 -1.20 -23.90 11.47
CA ARG A 192 -1.23 -22.44 11.25
C ARG A 192 -0.03 -21.95 10.46
N PHE A 193 1.12 -22.61 10.56
CA PHE A 193 2.36 -22.13 9.95
C PHE A 193 2.50 -22.56 8.50
N THR A 194 3.26 -21.78 7.73
CA THR A 194 3.49 -22.03 6.31
C THR A 194 4.35 -23.29 6.13
N SER A 195 3.90 -24.27 5.34
CA SER A 195 4.75 -25.39 4.90
C SER A 195 5.70 -24.94 3.78
N PRO A 196 7.01 -25.27 3.84
CA PRO A 196 7.95 -25.01 2.75
C PRO A 196 7.51 -25.59 1.40
N GLU A 197 7.03 -26.83 1.38
CA GLU A 197 6.59 -27.51 0.15
C GLU A 197 5.34 -26.86 -0.44
N GLN A 198 4.39 -26.48 0.42
CA GLN A 198 3.20 -25.75 -0.02
C GLN A 198 3.56 -24.35 -0.52
N ALA A 199 4.49 -23.65 0.12
CA ALA A 199 4.94 -22.32 -0.29
C ALA A 199 5.56 -22.34 -1.70
N GLN A 200 6.43 -23.32 -1.98
CA GLN A 200 7.00 -23.51 -3.32
C GLN A 200 5.90 -23.71 -4.36
N ARG A 201 5.01 -24.68 -4.12
CA ARG A 201 3.91 -24.99 -5.05
C ARG A 201 2.95 -23.81 -5.23
N PHE A 202 2.68 -23.07 -4.16
CA PHE A 202 1.82 -21.90 -4.19
C PHE A 202 2.40 -20.82 -5.11
N VAL A 203 3.68 -20.49 -4.97
CA VAL A 203 4.37 -19.51 -5.83
C VAL A 203 4.39 -19.96 -7.29
N GLU A 204 4.68 -21.24 -7.56
CA GLU A 204 4.70 -21.80 -8.91
C GLU A 204 3.32 -21.72 -9.61
N LEU A 205 2.25 -22.00 -8.88
CA LEU A 205 0.89 -22.01 -9.44
C LEU A 205 0.30 -20.60 -9.60
N THR A 206 0.61 -19.70 -8.67
CA THR A 206 -0.02 -18.37 -8.61
C THR A 206 0.76 -17.29 -9.36
N GLY A 207 2.08 -17.44 -9.49
CA GLY A 207 2.95 -16.47 -10.16
C GLY A 207 3.14 -15.16 -9.39
N VAL A 208 2.87 -15.13 -8.08
CA VAL A 208 3.03 -13.94 -7.23
C VAL A 208 4.46 -13.39 -7.24
N ASP A 209 4.60 -12.10 -6.94
CA ASP A 209 5.88 -11.39 -6.90
C ASP A 209 6.52 -11.39 -5.50
N SER A 210 5.74 -11.63 -4.45
CA SER A 210 6.21 -11.81 -3.07
C SER A 210 5.24 -12.68 -2.26
N LEU A 211 5.76 -13.33 -1.20
CA LEU A 211 4.97 -14.24 -0.36
C LEU A 211 5.08 -13.87 1.12
N ALA A 212 3.96 -13.56 1.75
CA ALA A 212 3.84 -13.47 3.20
C ALA A 212 3.75 -14.87 3.82
N VAL A 213 4.52 -15.09 4.88
CA VAL A 213 4.66 -16.39 5.54
C VAL A 213 4.34 -16.30 7.03
N ALA A 214 3.58 -17.28 7.52
CA ALA A 214 3.27 -17.45 8.92
C ALA A 214 4.33 -18.32 9.60
N ILE A 215 5.15 -17.68 10.44
CA ILE A 215 6.26 -18.30 11.18
C ILE A 215 6.17 -18.04 12.69
N GLY A 216 4.98 -17.72 13.21
CA GLY A 216 4.78 -17.40 14.64
C GLY A 216 4.49 -15.93 14.95
N THR A 217 4.42 -15.06 13.93
CA THR A 217 3.98 -13.67 14.09
C THR A 217 2.46 -13.54 14.26
N ALA A 218 2.05 -12.44 14.88
CA ALA A 218 0.66 -12.07 15.08
C ALA A 218 0.43 -10.58 14.79
N HIS A 219 -0.81 -10.23 14.42
CA HIS A 219 -1.21 -8.83 14.33
C HIS A 219 -1.47 -8.23 15.72
N GLY A 220 -1.01 -6.99 15.91
CA GLY A 220 -1.22 -6.25 17.15
C GLY A 220 0.04 -6.15 18.01
N LEU A 221 -0.17 -6.08 19.33
CA LEU A 221 0.90 -6.23 20.33
C LEU A 221 0.86 -7.67 20.85
N TYR A 222 2.04 -8.19 21.19
CA TYR A 222 2.17 -9.50 21.80
C TYR A 222 2.05 -9.40 23.33
N ASP A 223 1.25 -10.28 23.95
CA ASP A 223 1.15 -10.40 25.42
C ASP A 223 2.43 -11.02 26.02
N HIS A 224 3.14 -11.82 25.24
CA HIS A 224 4.40 -12.48 25.54
C HIS A 224 5.30 -12.44 24.31
N GLU A 225 6.62 -12.55 24.48
CA GLU A 225 7.55 -12.55 23.34
C GLU A 225 7.20 -13.71 22.38
N PRO A 226 6.93 -13.43 21.09
CA PRO A 226 6.56 -14.47 20.15
C PRO A 226 7.78 -15.31 19.78
N GLU A 227 7.60 -16.63 19.78
CA GLU A 227 8.63 -17.56 19.31
C GLU A 227 8.53 -17.71 17.79
N LEU A 228 9.44 -17.07 17.06
CA LEU A 228 9.52 -17.17 15.61
C LEU A 228 10.23 -18.45 15.17
N ASP A 229 9.60 -19.19 14.26
CA ASP A 229 10.13 -20.41 13.65
C ASP A 229 11.11 -20.06 12.51
N PHE A 230 12.33 -19.71 12.91
CA PHE A 230 13.40 -19.37 11.97
C PHE A 230 13.91 -20.57 11.15
N GLU A 231 13.77 -21.80 11.66
CA GLU A 231 14.15 -23.00 10.91
C GLU A 231 13.20 -23.19 9.73
N ARG A 232 11.89 -23.04 9.95
CA ARG A 232 10.89 -23.01 8.89
C ARG A 232 11.10 -21.87 7.90
N LEU A 233 11.40 -20.66 8.37
CA LEU A 233 11.71 -19.54 7.47
C LEU A 233 12.89 -19.87 6.56
N ALA A 234 13.96 -20.45 7.12
CA ALA A 234 15.12 -20.89 6.35
C ALA A 234 14.76 -21.98 5.33
N ALA A 235 13.92 -22.94 5.71
CA ALA A 235 13.43 -23.98 4.81
C ALA A 235 12.58 -23.42 3.67
N ILE A 236 11.67 -22.48 3.95
CA ILE A 236 10.86 -21.80 2.92
C ILE A 236 11.77 -21.03 1.95
N ARG A 237 12.76 -20.30 2.45
CA ARG A 237 13.72 -19.56 1.61
C ARG A 237 14.50 -20.47 0.66
N GLN A 238 14.78 -21.73 1.04
CA GLN A 238 15.49 -22.68 0.20
C GLN A 238 14.66 -23.16 -1.01
N CYS A 239 13.33 -23.19 -0.90
CA CYS A 239 12.45 -23.67 -1.97
C CYS A 239 11.66 -22.56 -2.70
N VAL A 240 11.57 -21.35 -2.13
CA VAL A 240 10.85 -20.21 -2.71
C VAL A 240 11.84 -19.15 -3.23
N ASN A 241 11.70 -18.78 -4.50
CA ASN A 241 12.61 -17.81 -5.11
C ASN A 241 12.18 -16.35 -4.96
N VAL A 242 10.88 -16.09 -4.79
CA VAL A 242 10.36 -14.72 -4.62
C VAL A 242 10.78 -14.12 -3.28
N PRO A 243 10.83 -12.78 -3.15
CA PRO A 243 10.97 -12.07 -1.88
C PRO A 243 9.94 -12.55 -0.83
N LEU A 244 10.42 -12.84 0.38
CA LEU A 244 9.55 -13.21 1.51
C LEU A 244 9.12 -11.96 2.29
N VAL A 245 7.93 -12.02 2.88
CA VAL A 245 7.32 -10.91 3.61
C VAL A 245 6.99 -11.32 5.04
N LEU A 246 7.31 -10.46 6.00
CA LEU A 246 7.02 -10.64 7.41
C LEU A 246 5.92 -9.67 7.85
N HIS A 247 4.79 -10.24 8.24
CA HIS A 247 3.67 -9.50 8.84
C HIS A 247 3.80 -9.43 10.36
N GLY A 248 2.99 -8.59 11.01
CA GLY A 248 2.94 -8.55 12.47
C GLY A 248 4.24 -8.13 13.15
N ALA A 249 5.10 -7.32 12.52
CA ALA A 249 6.42 -7.02 13.07
C ALA A 249 6.43 -6.00 14.22
N SER A 250 5.28 -5.38 14.52
CA SER A 250 5.14 -4.43 15.63
C SER A 250 5.37 -5.13 16.97
N GLY A 251 6.32 -4.62 17.77
CA GLY A 251 6.68 -5.17 19.07
C GLY A 251 7.73 -6.27 19.02
N LEU A 252 8.14 -6.74 17.83
CA LEU A 252 9.22 -7.73 17.72
C LEU A 252 10.58 -7.12 18.14
N PRO A 253 11.45 -7.91 18.79
CA PRO A 253 12.83 -7.52 19.01
C PRO A 253 13.55 -7.19 17.70
N ALA A 254 14.36 -6.13 17.70
CA ALA A 254 15.13 -5.76 16.52
C ALA A 254 16.09 -6.88 16.05
N ALA A 255 16.56 -7.72 16.98
CA ALA A 255 17.40 -8.87 16.68
C ALA A 255 16.64 -9.92 15.83
N ASP A 256 15.37 -10.16 16.12
CA ASP A 256 14.54 -11.12 15.41
C ASP A 256 14.17 -10.64 14.02
N ILE A 257 13.83 -9.35 13.88
CA ILE A 257 13.61 -8.74 12.56
C ILE A 257 14.89 -8.87 11.71
N ARG A 258 16.06 -8.53 12.26
CA ARG A 258 17.34 -8.67 11.54
C ARG A 258 17.65 -10.12 11.18
N ARG A 259 17.34 -11.07 12.07
CA ARG A 259 17.52 -12.51 11.81
C ARG A 259 16.59 -12.97 10.67
N ALA A 260 15.33 -12.54 10.67
CA ALA A 260 14.39 -12.85 9.60
C ALA A 260 14.86 -12.29 8.25
N ILE A 261 15.39 -11.07 8.23
CA ILE A 261 15.97 -10.43 7.03
C ILE A 261 17.17 -11.24 6.52
N ALA A 262 18.07 -11.65 7.41
CA ALA A 262 19.22 -12.50 7.06
C ALA A 262 18.79 -13.86 6.47
N LEU A 263 17.57 -14.31 6.77
CA LEU A 263 16.97 -15.54 6.25
C LEU A 263 16.05 -15.31 5.04
N GLY A 264 16.03 -14.09 4.47
CA GLY A 264 15.38 -13.81 3.19
C GLY A 264 14.10 -12.97 3.24
N VAL A 265 13.72 -12.46 4.41
CA VAL A 265 12.64 -11.45 4.50
C VAL A 265 13.09 -10.15 3.85
N CYS A 266 12.28 -9.67 2.91
CA CYS A 266 12.54 -8.50 2.08
C CYS A 266 11.51 -7.38 2.29
N LYS A 267 10.40 -7.65 2.96
CA LYS A 267 9.37 -6.67 3.35
C LYS A 267 8.93 -6.92 4.79
N VAL A 268 8.79 -5.86 5.56
CA VAL A 268 8.37 -5.92 6.97
C VAL A 268 7.19 -4.97 7.18
N ASN A 269 6.03 -5.51 7.56
CA ASN A 269 4.82 -4.71 7.78
C ASN A 269 4.80 -4.15 9.21
N VAL A 270 4.54 -2.84 9.33
CA VAL A 270 4.46 -2.14 10.62
C VAL A 270 3.23 -1.23 10.65
N ALA A 271 2.35 -1.46 11.63
CA ALA A 271 1.11 -0.71 11.80
C ALA A 271 0.90 -0.24 13.24
N THR A 272 0.96 -1.16 14.21
CA THR A 272 0.53 -0.91 15.60
C THR A 272 1.43 0.09 16.32
N GLU A 273 2.75 -0.03 16.20
CA GLU A 273 3.69 0.91 16.84
C GLU A 273 3.51 2.36 16.33
N LEU A 274 3.18 2.54 15.04
CA LEU A 274 2.90 3.87 14.47
C LEU A 274 1.67 4.51 15.13
N LYS A 275 0.56 3.75 15.20
CA LYS A 275 -0.70 4.20 15.80
C LYS A 275 -0.52 4.53 17.28
N MET A 276 0.25 3.72 18.00
CA MET A 276 0.53 3.93 19.42
C MET A 276 1.37 5.18 19.65
N ALA A 277 2.47 5.36 18.91
CA ALA A 277 3.32 6.54 19.04
C ALA A 277 2.55 7.83 18.71
N PHE A 278 1.80 7.82 17.60
CA PHE A 278 1.01 8.95 17.16
C PHE A 278 -0.08 9.31 18.19
N SER A 279 -0.91 8.32 18.58
CA SER A 279 -2.02 8.56 19.52
C SER A 279 -1.54 8.86 20.94
N GLY A 280 -0.43 8.26 21.39
CA GLY A 280 0.16 8.53 22.70
C GLY A 280 0.63 9.98 22.83
N ALA A 281 1.39 10.47 21.86
CA ALA A 281 1.85 11.86 21.84
C ALA A 281 0.69 12.86 21.69
N LEU A 282 -0.31 12.54 20.86
CA LEU A 282 -1.53 13.35 20.75
C LEU A 282 -2.26 13.46 22.09
N LYS A 283 -2.50 12.32 22.77
CA LYS A 283 -3.16 12.27 24.09
C LYS A 283 -2.38 13.08 25.13
N ALA A 284 -1.06 12.89 25.20
CA ALA A 284 -0.21 13.62 26.13
C ALA A 284 -0.28 15.14 25.90
N TYR A 285 -0.27 15.57 24.63
CA TYR A 285 -0.38 16.99 24.29
C TYR A 285 -1.71 17.59 24.74
N LEU A 286 -2.83 16.93 24.44
CA LEU A 286 -4.17 17.40 24.80
C LEU A 286 -4.42 17.40 26.32
N GLN A 287 -3.84 16.44 27.05
CA GLN A 287 -3.89 16.43 28.52
C GLN A 287 -3.12 17.61 29.11
N ALA A 288 -1.94 17.93 28.56
CA ALA A 288 -1.14 19.07 29.00
C ALA A 288 -1.73 20.44 28.57
N HIS A 289 -2.50 20.46 27.48
CA HIS A 289 -3.07 21.67 26.89
C HIS A 289 -4.58 21.52 26.66
N PRO A 290 -5.42 21.49 27.72
CA PRO A 290 -6.86 21.20 27.60
C PRO A 290 -7.66 22.25 26.81
N GLN A 291 -7.08 23.43 26.57
CA GLN A 291 -7.68 24.51 25.76
C GLN A 291 -7.18 24.52 24.31
N ALA A 292 -6.31 23.59 23.93
CA ALA A 292 -5.80 23.51 22.56
C ALA A 292 -6.94 23.16 21.59
N SER A 293 -7.08 23.96 20.54
CA SER A 293 -8.09 23.78 19.48
C SER A 293 -7.50 23.75 18.08
N ASP A 294 -6.25 24.19 17.91
CA ASP A 294 -5.57 24.18 16.61
C ASP A 294 -4.97 22.79 16.33
N PRO A 295 -5.43 22.08 15.28
CA PRO A 295 -4.93 20.75 14.94
C PRO A 295 -3.44 20.70 14.66
N ARG A 296 -2.86 21.78 14.13
CA ARG A 296 -1.44 21.80 13.80
C ARG A 296 -0.58 21.68 15.04
N HIS A 297 -1.04 22.23 16.17
CA HIS A 297 -0.29 22.20 17.42
C HIS A 297 -0.28 20.80 18.06
N TYR A 298 -1.40 20.08 18.03
CA TYR A 298 -1.48 18.75 18.64
C TYR A 298 -1.10 17.60 17.69
N LEU A 299 -1.18 17.80 16.37
CA LEU A 299 -0.71 16.83 15.38
C LEU A 299 0.81 16.89 15.18
N GLN A 300 1.46 18.05 15.34
CA GLN A 300 2.92 18.15 15.21
C GLN A 300 3.69 17.21 16.15
N PRO A 301 3.43 17.17 17.48
CA PRO A 301 4.12 16.23 18.37
C PRO A 301 3.77 14.77 18.04
N ALA A 302 2.54 14.49 17.58
CA ALA A 302 2.14 13.16 17.13
C ALA A 302 2.93 12.70 15.88
N LYS A 303 3.10 13.60 14.90
CA LYS A 303 3.96 13.39 13.72
C LYS A 303 5.41 13.13 14.12
N THR A 304 5.95 13.93 15.05
CA THR A 304 7.33 13.73 15.56
C THR A 304 7.50 12.36 16.22
N ALA A 305 6.56 11.94 17.08
CA ALA A 305 6.63 10.63 17.72
C ALA A 305 6.58 9.48 16.72
N MET A 306 5.70 9.56 15.71
CA MET A 306 5.63 8.57 14.65
C MET A 306 6.90 8.55 13.78
N LYS A 307 7.50 9.71 13.50
CA LYS A 307 8.76 9.83 12.75
C LYS A 307 9.89 9.04 13.40
N GLU A 308 10.01 9.08 14.72
CA GLU A 308 11.03 8.30 15.44
C GLU A 308 10.84 6.79 15.28
N VAL A 309 9.59 6.31 15.27
CA VAL A 309 9.28 4.90 14.97
C VAL A 309 9.68 4.54 13.54
N VAL A 310 9.35 5.40 12.57
CA VAL A 310 9.72 5.18 11.16
C VAL A 310 11.25 5.11 10.99
N ARG A 311 12.01 6.06 11.58
CA ARG A 311 13.48 6.04 11.56
C ARG A 311 14.05 4.75 12.16
N LYS A 312 13.54 4.35 13.34
CA LYS A 312 13.95 3.12 14.02
C LYS A 312 13.73 1.91 13.11
N VAL A 313 12.55 1.77 12.51
CA VAL A 313 12.21 0.63 11.65
C VAL A 313 13.08 0.60 10.39
N ILE A 314 13.32 1.75 9.74
CA ILE A 314 14.24 1.83 8.59
C ILE A 314 15.66 1.35 8.99
N GLY A 315 16.17 1.78 10.14
CA GLY A 315 17.47 1.35 10.66
C GLY A 315 17.55 -0.13 11.05
N VAL A 316 16.44 -0.71 11.53
CA VAL A 316 16.33 -2.16 11.80
C VAL A 316 16.29 -2.95 10.50
N CYS A 317 15.53 -2.47 9.51
CA CYS A 317 15.41 -3.11 8.19
C CYS A 317 16.69 -3.01 7.35
N GLY A 318 17.63 -2.11 7.72
CA GLY A 318 18.92 -1.97 7.05
C GLY A 318 18.83 -1.30 5.67
N CYS A 319 17.77 -0.51 5.42
CA CYS A 319 17.49 0.06 4.11
C CYS A 319 17.82 1.56 3.97
N GLU A 320 18.46 2.17 4.97
CA GLU A 320 18.97 3.54 4.86
C GLU A 320 19.99 3.67 3.71
N GLY A 321 19.84 4.71 2.88
CA GLY A 321 20.68 4.93 1.70
C GLY A 321 20.50 3.91 0.57
N LYS A 322 19.45 3.09 0.59
CA LYS A 322 19.21 2.02 -0.39
C LYS A 322 18.23 2.37 -1.52
N LEU A 323 17.76 3.61 -1.59
CA LEU A 323 16.89 4.12 -2.67
C LEU A 323 17.50 3.87 -4.06
#